data_AF-A0A484NH28-F1
#
_entry.id   AF-A0A484NH28-F1
#
_cell.length_a   1.000
_cell.length_b   1.000
_cell.length_c   1.000
_cell.angle_alpha   90.00
_cell.angle_beta   90.00
_cell.angle_gamma   90.00
#
_symmetry.space_group_name_H-M   'P 1'
#
loop_
_entity.id
_entity.type
_entity.pdbx_description
1 polymer ?
#
loop_
_entity_poly.entity_id
_entity_poly.type
_entity_poly.pdbx_seq_one_letter_code
_entity_poly.pdbx_strand_id
1 'polypeptide(L)'
;MTGRRLRAFLYKKQREKLELSTKALYWYNRDCQRRGLPTYKLVETLGLEGCVLKRGLTRHFNFNARPKDDPCAPLELFFGERVVSWEGLLETRCYKMGTKSPEPDVGRKACKLCREICHPRGEKYYGSVVG
;
A
#
# COMPACT_ATOMS: atom_id res chain seq x y z
N MET A 1 11.85 -5.67 -26.28
CA MET A 1 10.61 -6.37 -25.88
C MET A 1 9.59 -6.26 -27.01
N THR A 2 8.87 -7.33 -27.35
CA THR A 2 7.77 -7.26 -28.35
C THR A 2 6.49 -6.68 -27.72
N GLY A 3 5.60 -6.11 -28.54
CA GLY A 3 4.36 -5.49 -28.06
C GLY A 3 3.45 -6.43 -27.25
N ARG A 4 3.41 -7.73 -27.61
CA ARG A 4 2.65 -8.76 -26.86
C ARG A 4 3.23 -9.01 -25.47
N ARG A 5 4.56 -9.07 -25.34
CA ARG A 5 5.26 -9.26 -24.06
C ARG A 5 5.10 -8.04 -23.15
N LEU A 6 5.12 -6.82 -23.71
CA LEU A 6 4.89 -5.60 -22.95
C LEU A 6 3.47 -5.55 -22.37
N ARG A 7 2.43 -5.87 -23.16
CA ARG A 7 1.04 -5.90 -22.67
C ARG A 7 0.85 -6.91 -21.53
N ALA A 8 1.40 -8.12 -21.69
CA ALA A 8 1.33 -9.15 -20.64
C ALA A 8 2.02 -8.71 -19.34
N PHE A 9 3.18 -8.06 -19.45
CA PHE A 9 3.91 -7.50 -18.32
C PHE A 9 3.11 -6.40 -17.60
N LEU A 10 2.56 -5.44 -18.35
CA LEU A 10 1.75 -4.35 -17.79
C LEU A 10 0.49 -4.87 -17.11
N TYR A 11 -0.21 -5.82 -17.74
CA TYR A 11 -1.37 -6.48 -17.16
C TYR A 11 -1.04 -7.18 -15.84
N LYS A 12 0.09 -7.91 -15.80
CA LYS A 12 0.56 -8.57 -14.58
C LYS A 12 0.84 -7.55 -13.47
N LYS A 13 1.55 -6.45 -13.77
CA LYS A 13 1.83 -5.36 -12.81
C LYS A 13 0.52 -4.73 -12.29
N GLN A 14 -0.46 -4.49 -13.17
CA GLN A 14 -1.74 -3.90 -12.78
C GLN A 14 -2.54 -4.83 -11.86
N ARG A 15 -2.61 -6.13 -12.21
CA ARG A 15 -3.27 -7.15 -11.38
C ARG A 15 -2.62 -7.25 -10.00
N GLU A 16 -1.30 -7.30 -9.95
CA GLU A 16 -0.55 -7.39 -8.69
C GLU A 16 -0.81 -6.17 -7.79
N LYS A 17 -0.79 -4.97 -8.37
CA LYS A 17 -1.07 -3.73 -7.66
C LYS A 17 -2.48 -3.70 -7.09
N LEU A 18 -3.47 -4.18 -7.84
CA LEU A 18 -4.86 -4.30 -7.39
C LEU A 18 -4.98 -5.30 -6.22
N GLU A 19 -4.36 -6.47 -6.35
CA GLU A 19 -4.39 -7.52 -5.32
C GLU A 19 -3.77 -7.02 -4.00
N LEU A 20 -2.60 -6.40 -4.08
CA LEU A 20 -1.89 -5.87 -2.91
C LEU A 20 -2.69 -4.77 -2.22
N SER A 21 -3.20 -3.80 -2.99
CA SER A 21 -4.00 -2.68 -2.46
C SER A 21 -5.28 -3.18 -1.81
N THR A 22 -5.98 -4.13 -2.46
CA THR A 22 -7.21 -4.72 -1.94
C THR A 22 -6.97 -5.46 -0.63
N LYS A 23 -5.92 -6.30 -0.57
CA LYS A 23 -5.59 -7.06 0.63
C LYS A 23 -5.16 -6.13 1.78
N ALA A 24 -4.34 -5.12 1.51
CA ALA A 24 -3.93 -4.15 2.51
C ALA A 24 -5.13 -3.37 3.07
N LEU A 25 -6.02 -2.90 2.20
CA LEU A 25 -7.23 -2.18 2.62
C LEU A 25 -8.21 -3.07 3.39
N TYR A 26 -8.31 -4.36 3.04
CA TYR A 26 -9.10 -5.33 3.80
C TYR A 26 -8.63 -5.42 5.25
N TRP A 27 -7.32 -5.59 5.48
CA TRP A 27 -6.76 -5.66 6.83
C TRP A 27 -6.95 -4.37 7.61
N TYR A 28 -6.71 -3.22 6.95
CA TYR A 28 -6.96 -1.91 7.53
C TYR A 28 -8.42 -1.75 7.98
N ASN A 29 -9.38 -2.05 7.09
CA ASN A 29 -10.80 -1.97 7.41
C ASN A 29 -11.22 -2.92 8.52
N ARG A 30 -10.64 -4.13 8.58
CA ARG A 30 -10.91 -5.09 9.64
C ARG A 30 -10.50 -4.54 11.01
N ASP A 31 -9.37 -3.85 11.10
CA ASP A 31 -8.95 -3.17 12.33
C ASP A 31 -9.85 -1.98 12.66
N CYS A 32 -10.18 -1.14 11.68
CA CYS A 32 -11.13 -0.03 11.86
C CYS A 32 -12.47 -0.50 12.41
N GLN A 33 -13.04 -1.58 11.87
CA GLN A 33 -14.28 -2.17 12.36
C GLN A 33 -14.19 -2.60 13.82
N ARG A 34 -13.08 -3.24 14.22
CA ARG A 34 -12.86 -3.63 15.63
C ARG A 34 -12.78 -2.44 16.58
N ARG A 35 -12.39 -1.27 16.08
CA ARG A 35 -12.22 -0.03 16.85
C ARG A 35 -13.42 0.93 16.70
N GLY A 36 -14.46 0.57 15.95
CA GLY A 36 -15.59 1.47 15.66
C GLY A 36 -15.22 2.67 14.77
N LEU A 37 -14.15 2.56 13.98
CA LEU A 37 -13.68 3.61 13.07
C LEU A 37 -14.25 3.43 11.65
N PRO A 38 -14.31 4.51 10.85
CA PRO A 38 -14.79 4.44 9.46
C PRO A 38 -14.02 3.44 8.60
N THR A 39 -14.73 2.80 7.68
CA THR A 39 -14.13 1.89 6.69
C THR A 39 -14.09 2.53 5.30
N TYR A 40 -13.21 2.01 4.45
CA TYR A 40 -12.87 2.62 3.18
C TYR A 40 -13.11 1.66 2.01
N LYS A 41 -13.41 2.19 0.82
CA LYS A 41 -13.45 1.48 -0.46
C LYS A 41 -12.26 1.92 -1.32
N LEU A 42 -11.59 0.95 -1.94
CA LEU A 42 -10.53 1.21 -2.90
C LEU A 42 -11.11 1.93 -4.12
N VAL A 43 -10.53 3.07 -4.51
CA VAL A 43 -10.96 3.85 -5.68
C VAL A 43 -9.99 3.69 -6.83
N GLU A 44 -8.70 3.89 -6.56
CA GLU A 44 -7.67 3.77 -7.60
C GLU A 44 -6.36 3.28 -7.01
N THR A 45 -5.55 2.68 -7.88
CA THR A 45 -4.20 2.23 -7.51
C THR A 45 -3.19 3.18 -8.15
N LEU A 46 -2.12 3.55 -7.44
CA LEU A 46 -1.14 4.56 -7.88
C LEU A 46 0.25 4.01 -8.23
N GLY A 47 0.99 3.50 -7.26
CA GLY A 47 2.37 3.01 -7.45
C GLY A 47 2.54 1.56 -7.00
N LEU A 48 3.48 0.84 -7.62
CA LEU A 48 3.98 -0.44 -7.14
C LEU A 48 5.46 -0.57 -7.53
N GLU A 49 6.31 -0.38 -6.55
CA GLU A 49 7.76 -0.54 -6.67
C GLU A 49 8.26 -1.51 -5.62
N GLY A 50 9.39 -2.14 -5.86
CA GLY A 50 9.96 -3.08 -4.91
C GLY A 50 11.47 -3.03 -4.95
N CYS A 51 12.08 -3.40 -3.83
CA CYS A 51 13.51 -3.59 -3.74
C CYS A 51 13.84 -4.92 -3.08
N VAL A 52 14.89 -5.55 -3.61
CA VAL A 52 15.47 -6.74 -3.02
C VAL A 52 16.29 -6.32 -1.80
N LEU A 53 16.04 -6.98 -0.68
CA LEU A 53 16.78 -6.87 0.57
C LEU A 53 17.61 -8.13 0.78
N LYS A 54 18.61 -8.07 1.65
CA LYS A 54 19.49 -9.21 1.97
C LYS A 54 18.72 -10.48 2.38
N ARG A 55 17.57 -10.32 3.05
CA ARG A 55 16.74 -11.42 3.59
C ARG A 55 15.34 -11.50 3.00
N GLY A 56 15.05 -10.77 1.92
CA GLY A 56 13.68 -10.71 1.41
C GLY A 56 13.46 -9.76 0.25
N LEU A 57 12.20 -9.59 -0.11
CA LEU A 57 11.71 -8.57 -1.02
C LEU A 57 10.78 -7.65 -0.24
N THR A 58 10.98 -6.34 -0.35
CA THR A 58 9.94 -5.38 0.06
C THR A 58 9.28 -4.79 -1.17
N ARG A 59 7.96 -4.66 -1.12
CA ARG A 59 7.13 -3.99 -2.13
C ARG A 59 6.41 -2.84 -1.46
N HIS A 60 6.57 -1.67 -2.03
CA HIS A 60 5.88 -0.45 -1.67
C HIS A 60 4.81 -0.18 -2.72
N PHE A 61 3.60 0.09 -2.27
CA PHE A 61 2.50 0.41 -3.16
C PHE A 61 1.62 1.50 -2.55
N ASN A 62 1.01 2.30 -3.42
CA ASN A 62 0.15 3.40 -3.02
C ASN A 62 -1.18 3.28 -3.74
N PHE A 63 -2.24 3.70 -3.08
CA PHE A 63 -3.59 3.67 -3.63
C PHE A 63 -4.44 4.74 -2.95
N ASN A 64 -5.49 5.18 -3.64
CA ASN A 64 -6.47 6.06 -3.04
C ASN A 64 -7.74 5.29 -2.69
N ALA A 65 -8.28 5.61 -1.53
CA ALA A 65 -9.52 5.06 -1.06
C ALA A 65 -10.44 6.20 -0.58
N ARG A 66 -11.72 5.90 -0.46
CA ARG A 66 -12.74 6.83 0.05
C ARG A 66 -13.52 6.16 1.19
N PRO A 67 -13.98 6.88 2.21
CA PRO A 67 -14.93 6.34 3.16
C PRO A 67 -16.10 5.64 2.46
N LYS A 68 -16.55 4.51 3.01
CA LYS A 68 -17.71 3.79 2.45
C LYS A 68 -19.00 4.58 2.63
N ASP A 69 -19.12 5.25 3.77
CA ASP A 69 -20.34 5.93 4.21
C ASP A 69 -20.46 7.35 3.67
N ASP A 70 -19.38 7.90 3.09
CA ASP A 70 -19.38 9.20 2.43
C ASP A 70 -18.79 9.08 1.01
N PRO A 71 -19.63 8.93 -0.04
CA PRO A 71 -19.17 8.86 -1.41
C PRO A 71 -18.68 10.20 -1.96
N CYS A 72 -18.93 11.32 -1.29
CA CYS A 72 -18.52 12.67 -1.69
C CYS A 72 -17.22 13.12 -1.00
N ALA A 73 -16.78 12.42 0.03
CA ALA A 73 -15.52 12.68 0.73
C ALA A 73 -14.32 12.73 -0.24
N PRO A 74 -13.31 13.57 0.05
CA PRO A 74 -12.08 13.60 -0.71
C PRO A 74 -11.39 12.23 -0.70
N LEU A 75 -10.63 11.95 -1.76
CA LEU A 75 -9.81 10.76 -1.80
C LEU A 75 -8.71 10.85 -0.74
N GLU A 76 -8.57 9.78 0.03
CA GLU A 76 -7.46 9.63 0.97
C GLU A 76 -6.41 8.71 0.34
N LEU A 77 -5.16 9.14 0.43
CA LEU A 77 -3.98 8.40 0.07
C LEU A 77 -3.68 7.35 1.14
N PHE A 78 -3.38 6.15 0.67
CA PHE A 78 -2.90 5.04 1.47
C PHE A 78 -1.54 4.56 0.96
N PHE A 79 -0.69 4.21 1.91
CA PHE A 79 0.59 3.55 1.67
C PHE A 79 0.53 2.11 2.17
N GLY A 80 0.95 1.17 1.34
CA GLY A 80 1.08 -0.24 1.66
C GLY A 80 2.53 -0.71 1.54
N GLU A 81 2.94 -1.53 2.50
CA GLU A 81 4.23 -2.21 2.48
C GLU A 81 4.00 -3.72 2.60
N ARG A 82 4.53 -4.49 1.65
CA ARG A 82 4.58 -5.95 1.73
C ARG A 82 6.01 -6.42 1.80
N VAL A 83 6.36 -7.07 2.91
CA VAL A 83 7.65 -7.72 3.10
C VAL A 83 7.46 -9.22 2.93
N VAL A 84 8.28 -9.82 2.08
CA VAL A 84 8.38 -11.27 1.89
C VAL A 84 9.80 -11.67 2.23
N SER A 85 10.01 -12.37 3.33
CA SER A 85 11.32 -12.93 3.65
C SER A 85 11.63 -14.15 2.78
N TRP A 86 12.91 -14.47 2.61
CA TRP A 86 13.35 -15.71 1.95
C TRP A 86 12.98 -16.96 2.75
N GLU A 87 12.72 -16.80 4.05
CA GLU A 87 12.26 -17.85 4.96
C GLU A 87 10.73 -18.00 4.94
N GLY A 88 10.02 -17.27 4.08
CA GLY A 88 8.57 -17.41 3.88
C GLY A 88 7.70 -16.50 4.75
N LEU A 89 8.26 -15.77 5.73
CA LEU A 89 7.51 -14.76 6.49
C LEU A 89 6.95 -13.68 5.56
N LEU A 90 5.63 -13.47 5.62
CA LEU A 90 4.92 -12.46 4.84
C LEU A 90 4.24 -11.47 5.78
N GLU A 91 4.62 -10.20 5.67
CA GLU A 91 3.99 -9.12 6.42
C GLU A 91 3.40 -8.11 5.42
N THR A 92 2.13 -7.75 5.60
CA THR A 92 1.51 -6.64 4.87
C THR A 92 1.05 -5.58 5.85
N ARG A 93 1.51 -4.35 5.63
CA ARG A 93 1.15 -3.17 6.40
C ARG A 93 0.40 -2.20 5.51
N CYS A 94 -0.52 -1.46 6.13
CA CYS A 94 -1.33 -0.45 5.47
C CYS A 94 -1.42 0.78 6.35
N TYR A 95 -1.23 1.96 5.75
CA TYR A 95 -1.20 3.25 6.44
C TYR A 95 -2.08 4.23 5.68
N LYS A 96 -2.98 4.90 6.40
CA LYS A 96 -3.72 6.05 5.91
C LYS A 96 -2.83 7.29 6.03
N MET A 97 -2.70 8.04 4.93
CA MET A 97 -1.81 9.21 4.82
C MET A 97 -2.56 10.53 4.87
N GLY A 98 -3.89 10.52 4.70
CA GLY A 98 -4.70 11.71 4.49
C GLY A 98 -4.83 12.05 3.00
N THR A 99 -5.24 13.26 2.66
CA THR A 99 -5.49 13.67 1.26
C THR A 99 -4.22 13.91 0.44
N LYS A 100 -3.07 14.10 1.10
CA LYS A 100 -1.75 14.26 0.48
C LYS A 100 -0.68 13.49 1.25
N SER A 101 0.45 13.23 0.59
CA SER A 101 1.64 12.75 1.30
C SER A 101 2.02 13.76 2.40
N PRO A 102 2.44 13.30 3.59
CA PRO A 102 3.07 14.16 4.58
C PRO A 102 4.25 14.93 3.98
N GLU A 103 4.51 16.11 4.53
CA GLU A 103 5.67 16.92 4.15
C GLU A 103 6.96 16.33 4.75
N PRO A 104 8.11 16.48 4.07
CA PRO A 104 9.39 16.03 4.58
C PRO A 104 9.88 16.95 5.72
N ASP A 105 9.88 16.45 6.95
CA ASP A 105 10.48 17.13 8.11
C ASP A 105 11.99 16.86 8.23
N VAL A 106 12.68 17.61 9.10
CA VAL A 106 14.10 17.39 9.44
C VAL A 106 14.29 15.94 9.94
N GLY A 107 14.93 15.11 9.11
CA GLY A 107 15.15 13.68 9.37
C GLY A 107 14.16 12.71 8.70
N ARG A 108 13.11 13.21 8.01
CA ARG A 108 12.26 12.43 7.09
C ARG A 108 12.71 12.66 5.66
N LYS A 109 13.34 11.63 5.09
CA LYS A 109 13.64 11.60 3.65
C LYS A 109 12.48 10.95 2.91
N ALA A 110 12.07 11.58 1.83
CA ALA A 110 11.12 11.04 0.88
C ALA A 110 11.58 9.65 0.40
N CYS A 111 10.66 8.69 0.28
CA CYS A 111 11.05 7.36 -0.15
C CYS A 111 11.44 7.35 -1.63
N LYS A 112 12.67 6.90 -1.91
CA LYS A 112 13.18 6.79 -3.29
C LYS A 112 12.37 5.81 -4.16
N LEU A 113 11.73 4.80 -3.56
CA LEU A 113 10.87 3.86 -4.28
C LEU A 113 9.48 4.46 -4.57
N CYS A 114 8.98 5.33 -3.70
CA CYS A 114 7.63 5.88 -3.80
C CYS A 114 7.56 7.27 -4.44
N ARG A 115 8.57 7.67 -5.23
CA ARG A 115 8.60 8.97 -5.94
C ARG A 115 8.25 10.14 -5.01
N GLU A 116 9.00 10.25 -3.92
CA GLU A 116 8.91 11.34 -2.93
C GLU A 116 7.73 11.32 -1.94
N ILE A 117 7.01 10.20 -1.83
CA ILE A 117 6.08 10.02 -0.71
C ILE A 117 6.85 9.85 0.61
N CYS A 118 6.46 10.62 1.62
CA CYS A 118 7.01 10.53 2.97
C CYS A 118 6.21 9.53 3.81
N HIS A 119 6.82 8.40 4.16
CA HIS A 119 6.15 7.36 4.95
C HIS A 119 6.01 7.80 6.42
N PRO A 120 4.89 7.51 7.10
CA PRO A 120 4.70 7.83 8.50
C PRO A 120 5.66 6.99 9.34
N ARG A 121 6.33 7.63 10.31
CA ARG A 121 7.03 6.90 11.38
C ARG A 121 6.01 6.54 12.46
N GLY A 122 5.40 5.37 12.31
CA GLY A 122 4.57 4.75 13.35
C GLY A 122 3.10 5.17 13.36
N GLU A 123 2.26 4.31 12.80
CA GLU A 123 1.17 3.59 13.50
C GLU A 123 1.01 2.27 12.73
N LYS A 124 1.27 1.14 13.38
CA LYS A 124 1.35 -0.18 12.74
C LYS A 124 -0.05 -0.81 12.71
N TYR A 125 -0.57 -1.11 11.52
CA TYR A 125 -1.79 -1.90 11.37
C TYR A 125 -1.41 -3.31 10.87
N TYR A 126 -1.61 -4.31 11.73
CA TYR A 126 -1.18 -5.69 11.51
C TYR A 126 -2.18 -6.47 10.65
N GLY A 127 -1.71 -7.01 9.53
CA GLY A 127 -2.32 -8.11 8.81
C GLY A 127 -1.31 -9.24 8.64
N SER A 128 -1.00 -9.97 9.72
CA SER A 128 -0.20 -11.20 9.64
C SER A 128 -1.12 -12.36 9.26
N VAL A 129 -0.85 -12.99 8.11
CA VAL A 129 -1.31 -14.35 7.86
C VAL A 129 -0.07 -15.22 8.06
N VAL A 130 -0.08 -16.03 9.11
CA VAL A 130 0.84 -17.17 9.21
C VAL A 130 0.46 -18.11 8.08
N GLY A 131 1.40 -18.38 7.18
CA GLY A 131 1.23 -19.32 6.08
C GLY A 131 1.10 -20.75 6.59
#